data_AF-A0A9D6P3M8-F1
#
_entry.id   AF-A0A9D6P3M8-F1
#
_cell.length_a   1.000
_cell.length_b   1.000
_cell.length_c   1.000
_cell.angle_alpha   90.00
_cell.angle_beta   90.00
_cell.angle_gamma   90.00
#
_symmetry.space_group_name_H-M   'P 1'
#
loop_
_entity.id
_entity.type
_entity.pdbx_description
1 polymer ?
#
loop_
_entity_poly.entity_id
_entity_poly.type
_entity_poly.pdbx_seq_one_letter_code
_entity_poly.pdbx_strand_id
1 'polypeptide(L)'
;MPNPILFERKNLLFFISLTVVILTVVATLLFNNFIIKTVPKSEIDAAANQAIFLYRQRKERGENFSNGPCLSNALMANWVVDTVHNPRLPIDDLPENQCVAYLEGRVEHFVELDIEGNLIRAK
;
A
#
# COMPACT_ATOMS: atom_id res chain seq x y z
N MET A 1 -9.89 22.68 59.43
CA MET A 1 -8.80 21.77 58.99
C MET A 1 -9.42 20.67 58.13
N PRO A 2 -9.01 20.48 56.87
CA PRO A 2 -9.60 19.45 56.01
C PRO A 2 -9.26 18.03 56.52
N ASN A 3 -10.21 17.11 56.40
CA ASN A 3 -10.09 15.73 56.87
C ASN A 3 -9.07 14.95 56.01
N PRO A 4 -7.98 14.40 56.59
CA PRO A 4 -6.92 13.73 55.85
C PRO A 4 -7.38 12.49 55.08
N ILE A 5 -8.40 11.78 55.57
CA ILE A 5 -8.95 10.58 54.93
C ILE A 5 -9.70 10.93 53.63
N LEU A 6 -10.33 12.10 53.56
CA LEU A 6 -11.03 12.59 52.37
C LEU A 6 -10.03 13.02 51.27
N PHE A 7 -8.86 13.54 51.66
CA PHE A 7 -7.81 13.99 50.74
C PHE A 7 -7.14 12.82 50.03
N GLU A 8 -6.76 11.78 50.78
CA GLU A 8 -6.18 10.54 50.23
C GLU A 8 -7.11 9.84 49.23
N ARG A 9 -8.41 9.77 49.54
CA ARG A 9 -9.41 9.16 48.65
C ARG A 9 -9.65 9.97 47.36
N LYS A 10 -9.56 11.30 47.42
CA LYS A 10 -9.68 12.16 46.23
C LYS A 10 -8.47 12.02 45.32
N ASN A 11 -7.27 11.97 45.90
CA ASN A 11 -6.03 11.76 45.14
C ASN A 11 -6.03 10.37 44.48
N LEU A 12 -6.49 9.34 45.19
CA LEU A 12 -6.64 8.00 44.64
C LEU A 12 -7.62 7.97 43.45
N LEU A 13 -8.80 8.60 43.57
CA LEU A 13 -9.76 8.68 42.47
C LEU A 13 -9.20 9.46 41.27
N PHE A 14 -8.42 10.52 41.52
CA PHE A 14 -7.74 11.29 40.48
C PHE A 14 -6.71 10.44 39.73
N PHE A 15 -5.87 9.69 40.44
CA PHE A 15 -4.88 8.81 39.82
C PHE A 15 -5.53 7.65 39.04
N ILE A 16 -6.62 7.05 39.56
CA ILE A 16 -7.39 6.04 38.83
C ILE A 16 -8.00 6.63 37.55
N SER A 17 -8.55 7.83 37.62
CA SER A 17 -9.08 8.49 36.42
C SER A 17 -7.99 8.77 35.38
N LEU A 18 -6.80 9.19 35.83
CA LEU A 18 -5.68 9.51 34.94
C LEU A 18 -5.13 8.25 34.25
N THR A 19 -4.98 7.15 34.99
CA THR A 19 -4.49 5.88 34.43
C THR A 19 -5.46 5.31 33.40
N VAL A 20 -6.78 5.38 33.64
CA VAL A 20 -7.80 4.97 32.67
C VAL A 20 -7.68 5.79 31.38
N VAL A 21 -7.55 7.13 31.48
CA VAL A 21 -7.37 7.98 30.30
C VAL A 21 -6.11 7.61 29.52
N ILE A 22 -4.97 7.45 30.20
CA ILE A 22 -3.70 7.06 29.55
C ILE A 22 -3.84 5.70 28.86
N LEU A 23 -4.42 4.71 29.52
CA LEU A 23 -4.63 3.37 28.95
C LEU A 23 -5.54 3.42 27.73
N THR A 24 -6.59 4.23 27.73
CA THR A 24 -7.46 4.39 26.55
C THR A 24 -6.72 5.02 25.37
N VAL A 25 -5.90 6.06 25.60
CA VAL A 25 -5.10 6.70 24.54
C VAL A 25 -4.09 5.73 23.96
N VAL A 26 -3.34 5.00 24.81
CA VAL A 26 -2.36 4.01 24.35
C VAL A 26 -3.04 2.89 23.58
N ALA A 27 -4.17 2.38 24.06
CA ALA A 27 -4.96 1.38 23.35
C ALA A 27 -5.39 1.89 21.97
N THR A 28 -5.96 3.10 21.88
CA THR A 28 -6.39 3.68 20.58
C THR A 28 -5.21 3.81 19.61
N LEU A 29 -4.03 4.22 20.08
CA LEU A 29 -2.84 4.31 19.23
C LEU A 29 -2.37 2.93 18.73
N LEU A 30 -2.41 1.91 19.60
CA LEU A 30 -2.06 0.54 19.22
C LEU A 30 -3.09 -0.08 18.27
N PHE A 31 -4.39 0.10 18.52
CA PHE A 31 -5.47 -0.40 17.68
C PHE A 31 -5.50 0.29 16.30
N ASN A 32 -5.24 1.59 16.22
CA ASN A 32 -5.14 2.29 14.93
C ASN A 32 -3.96 1.79 14.09
N ASN A 33 -2.85 1.39 14.72
CA ASN A 33 -1.67 0.85 14.02
C ASN A 33 -1.83 -0.62 13.62
N PHE A 34 -2.86 -1.33 14.10
CA PHE A 34 -3.03 -2.78 13.88
C PHE A 34 -4.15 -3.14 12.88
N ILE A 35 -4.77 -2.16 12.22
CA ILE A 35 -5.63 -2.47 11.07
C ILE A 35 -4.74 -2.94 9.93
N ILE A 36 -4.58 -4.25 9.79
CA ILE A 36 -3.93 -4.88 8.64
C ILE A 36 -4.72 -4.46 7.40
N LYS A 37 -4.20 -3.48 6.65
CA LYS A 37 -4.73 -3.09 5.34
C LYS A 37 -4.41 -4.22 4.35
N THR A 38 -5.26 -5.23 4.28
CA THR A 38 -5.27 -6.10 3.11
C THR A 38 -6.03 -5.41 1.99
N VAL A 39 -5.47 -5.43 0.78
CA VAL A 39 -6.15 -4.92 -0.42
C VAL A 39 -7.37 -5.81 -0.71
N PRO A 40 -8.57 -5.23 -0.91
CA PRO A 40 -9.75 -5.99 -1.30
C PRO A 40 -9.54 -6.70 -2.64
N LYS A 41 -9.98 -7.95 -2.76
CA LYS A 41 -9.88 -8.71 -4.03
C LYS A 41 -10.48 -7.94 -5.23
N SER A 42 -11.61 -7.25 -5.02
CA SER A 42 -12.25 -6.44 -6.06
C SER A 42 -11.35 -5.32 -6.59
N GLU A 43 -10.47 -4.76 -5.75
CA GLU A 43 -9.52 -3.74 -6.14
C GLU A 43 -8.36 -4.33 -6.95
N ILE A 44 -7.86 -5.51 -6.54
CA ILE A 44 -6.87 -6.28 -7.30
C ILE A 44 -7.40 -6.60 -8.71
N ASP A 45 -8.64 -7.09 -8.79
CA ASP A 45 -9.30 -7.41 -10.05
C ASP A 45 -9.48 -6.15 -10.92
N ALA A 46 -9.82 -5.00 -10.32
CA ALA A 46 -9.93 -3.73 -11.02
C ALA A 46 -8.58 -3.26 -11.59
N ALA A 47 -7.52 -3.30 -10.78
CA ALA A 47 -6.17 -2.94 -11.20
C ALA A 47 -5.67 -3.83 -12.34
N ALA A 48 -5.85 -5.15 -12.22
CA ALA A 48 -5.47 -6.10 -13.27
C ALA A 48 -6.20 -5.83 -14.59
N ASN A 49 -7.52 -5.60 -14.55
CA ASN A 49 -8.30 -5.28 -15.74
C ASN A 49 -7.85 -3.97 -16.39
N GLN A 50 -7.56 -2.94 -15.58
CA GLN A 50 -7.10 -1.64 -16.08
C GLN A 50 -5.69 -1.73 -16.69
N ALA A 51 -4.80 -2.52 -16.08
CA ALA A 51 -3.47 -2.80 -16.61
C ALA A 51 -3.53 -3.47 -17.98
N ILE A 52 -4.32 -4.53 -18.12
CA ILE A 52 -4.52 -5.25 -19.39
C ILE A 52 -5.11 -4.32 -20.46
N PHE A 53 -6.09 -3.48 -20.09
CA PHE A 53 -6.67 -2.49 -21.00
C PHE A 53 -5.62 -1.48 -21.49
N LEU A 54 -4.81 -0.92 -20.57
CA LEU A 54 -3.76 0.04 -20.90
C LEU A 54 -2.69 -0.58 -21.80
N TYR A 55 -2.26 -1.81 -21.51
CA TYR A 55 -1.30 -2.53 -22.35
C TYR A 55 -1.82 -2.66 -23.79
N ARG A 56 -3.08 -3.12 -23.98
CA ARG A 56 -3.67 -3.27 -25.32
C ARG A 56 -3.69 -1.95 -26.09
N GLN A 57 -4.14 -0.88 -25.44
CA GLN A 57 -4.17 0.46 -26.05
C GLN A 57 -2.77 0.90 -26.54
N ARG A 58 -1.74 0.60 -25.77
CA ARG A 58 -0.36 0.97 -26.10
C ARG A 58 0.28 0.06 -27.15
N LYS A 59 -0.05 -1.23 -27.11
CA LYS A 59 0.34 -2.20 -28.14
C LYS A 59 -0.23 -1.82 -29.50
N GLU A 60 -1.49 -1.39 -29.55
CA GLU A 60 -2.14 -0.89 -30.78
C GLU A 60 -1.44 0.35 -31.36
N ARG A 61 -0.75 1.13 -30.53
CA ARG A 61 0.07 2.29 -30.97
C ARG A 61 1.48 1.90 -31.41
N GLY A 62 1.82 0.61 -31.37
CA GLY A 62 3.14 0.12 -31.76
C GLY A 62 4.24 0.36 -30.74
N GLU A 63 3.90 0.58 -29.47
CA GLU A 63 4.91 0.73 -28.41
C GLU A 63 5.68 -0.59 -28.20
N ASN A 64 6.97 -0.48 -27.86
CA ASN A 64 7.84 -1.63 -27.65
C ASN A 64 7.97 -1.95 -26.15
N PHE A 65 7.64 -3.19 -25.78
CA PHE A 65 7.72 -3.70 -24.40
C PHE A 65 8.90 -4.64 -24.17
N SER A 66 9.79 -4.82 -25.16
CA SER A 66 10.91 -5.78 -25.08
C SER A 66 11.89 -5.52 -23.94
N ASN A 67 11.89 -4.31 -23.38
CA ASN A 67 12.76 -3.93 -22.27
C ASN A 67 12.04 -3.99 -20.92
N GLY A 68 10.78 -4.44 -20.88
CA GLY A 68 9.96 -4.44 -19.68
C GLY A 68 9.71 -3.04 -19.08
N PRO A 69 9.26 -2.03 -19.85
CA PRO A 69 9.05 -0.70 -19.30
C PRO A 69 7.87 -0.64 -18.31
N CYS A 70 7.96 0.31 -17.39
CA CYS A 70 6.80 0.81 -16.64
C CYS A 70 5.72 1.33 -17.61
N LEU A 71 4.51 0.80 -17.49
CA LEU A 71 3.35 1.23 -18.28
C LEU A 71 2.67 2.46 -17.66
N SER A 72 2.58 2.53 -16.33
CA SER A 72 1.99 3.68 -15.64
C SER A 72 2.45 3.79 -14.19
N ASN A 73 2.91 4.99 -13.81
CA ASN A 73 3.19 5.39 -12.43
C ASN A 73 1.93 5.72 -11.59
N ALA A 74 0.75 5.71 -12.22
CA ALA A 74 -0.52 6.05 -11.59
C ALA A 74 -1.65 5.34 -12.34
N LEU A 75 -1.63 4.00 -12.32
CA LEU A 75 -2.70 3.20 -12.93
C LEU A 75 -4.02 3.49 -12.23
N MET A 76 -4.02 3.39 -10.91
CA MET A 76 -5.12 3.75 -10.01
C MET A 76 -4.53 4.42 -8.76
N ALA A 77 -5.39 4.86 -7.84
CA ALA A 77 -4.94 5.38 -6.55
C ALA A 77 -4.10 4.32 -5.83
N ASN A 78 -2.83 4.62 -5.56
CA ASN A 78 -1.88 3.68 -4.93
C ASN A 78 -1.55 2.43 -5.77
N TRP A 79 -1.63 2.49 -7.12
CA TRP A 79 -1.25 1.39 -8.01
C TRP A 79 -0.38 1.83 -9.20
N VAL A 80 0.63 1.04 -9.52
CA VAL A 80 1.39 1.11 -10.76
C VAL A 80 1.18 -0.13 -11.63
N VAL A 81 1.68 -0.10 -12.88
CA VAL A 81 1.81 -1.30 -13.71
C VAL A 81 3.16 -1.32 -14.43
N ASP A 82 3.84 -2.45 -14.31
CA ASP A 82 5.09 -2.77 -14.99
C ASP A 82 4.86 -3.90 -16.00
N THR A 83 5.66 -3.90 -17.08
CA THR A 83 5.85 -5.08 -17.94
C THR A 83 7.18 -5.71 -17.60
N VAL A 84 7.26 -7.03 -17.51
CA VAL A 84 8.50 -7.75 -17.20
C VAL A 84 8.60 -9.03 -18.02
N HIS A 85 9.79 -9.62 -18.14
CA HIS A 85 9.91 -10.94 -18.72
C HIS A 85 9.39 -12.01 -17.74
N ASN A 86 8.91 -13.13 -18.29
CA ASN A 86 8.50 -14.29 -17.51
C ASN A 86 9.09 -15.58 -18.12
N PRO A 87 10.22 -16.11 -17.59
CA PRO A 87 10.91 -15.70 -16.35
C PRO A 87 11.56 -14.31 -16.43
N ARG A 88 11.66 -13.63 -15.27
CA ARG A 88 12.33 -12.32 -15.17
C ARG A 88 13.77 -12.38 -15.66
N LEU A 89 14.19 -11.32 -16.33
CA LEU A 89 15.56 -11.10 -16.81
C LEU A 89 16.22 -9.95 -16.04
N PRO A 90 17.56 -9.86 -16.00
CA PRO A 90 18.27 -8.76 -15.31
C PRO A 90 17.91 -7.36 -15.82
N ILE A 91 17.44 -7.24 -17.08
CA ILE A 91 16.98 -5.98 -17.65
C ILE A 91 15.71 -5.45 -16.95
N ASP A 92 14.86 -6.33 -16.42
CA ASP A 92 13.62 -5.95 -15.72
C ASP A 92 13.88 -5.26 -14.37
N ASP A 93 15.08 -5.46 -13.81
CA ASP A 93 15.48 -4.89 -12.52
C ASP A 93 16.25 -3.57 -12.68
N LEU A 94 16.47 -3.11 -13.92
CA LEU A 94 17.08 -1.80 -14.16
C LEU A 94 16.13 -0.67 -13.72
N PRO A 95 16.61 0.36 -13.00
CA PRO A 95 15.76 1.45 -12.50
C PRO A 95 14.92 2.15 -13.58
N GLU A 96 15.45 2.26 -14.80
CA GLU A 96 14.77 2.85 -15.96
C GLU A 96 13.57 2.03 -16.47
N ASN A 97 13.51 0.74 -16.15
CA ASN A 97 12.43 -0.15 -16.58
C ASN A 97 11.37 -0.34 -15.49
N GLN A 98 11.62 0.11 -14.26
CA GLN A 98 10.68 0.03 -13.15
C GLN A 98 9.86 1.32 -12.98
N CYS A 99 8.63 1.22 -12.50
CA CYS A 99 7.86 2.40 -12.16
C CYS A 99 8.49 3.19 -10.99
N VAL A 100 8.94 4.40 -11.30
CA VAL A 100 9.55 5.36 -10.35
C VAL A 100 8.66 5.62 -9.12
N ALA A 101 7.34 5.67 -9.27
CA ALA A 101 6.43 5.85 -8.13
C ALA A 101 6.48 4.70 -7.12
N TYR A 102 6.74 3.47 -7.57
CA TYR A 102 6.94 2.32 -6.71
C TYR A 102 8.36 2.32 -6.11
N LEU A 103 9.38 2.62 -6.92
CA LEU A 103 10.78 2.75 -6.44
C LEU A 103 10.94 3.80 -5.33
N GLU A 104 10.24 4.94 -5.45
CA GLU A 104 10.28 6.02 -4.46
C GLU A 104 9.30 5.81 -3.30
N GLY A 105 8.56 4.69 -3.27
CA GLY A 105 7.61 4.37 -2.19
C GLY A 105 6.39 5.29 -2.12
N ARG A 106 6.06 6.01 -3.20
CA ARG A 106 4.82 6.81 -3.29
C ARG A 106 3.58 5.95 -3.52
N VAL A 107 3.79 4.76 -4.06
CA VAL A 107 2.77 3.78 -4.38
C VAL A 107 3.17 2.44 -3.77
N GLU A 108 2.20 1.76 -3.14
CA GLU A 108 2.43 0.50 -2.42
C GLU A 108 2.07 -0.75 -3.24
N HIS A 109 1.20 -0.60 -4.25
CA HIS A 109 0.68 -1.72 -5.04
C HIS A 109 1.11 -1.67 -6.50
N PHE A 110 1.19 -2.84 -7.12
CA PHE A 110 1.58 -2.96 -8.52
C PHE A 110 0.90 -4.14 -9.22
N VAL A 111 0.72 -3.97 -10.52
CA VAL A 111 0.40 -5.06 -11.45
C VAL A 111 1.63 -5.35 -12.30
N GLU A 112 1.98 -6.62 -12.43
CA GLU A 112 2.98 -7.08 -13.38
C GLU A 112 2.32 -7.85 -14.50
N LEU A 113 2.56 -7.37 -15.72
CA LEU A 113 2.25 -8.08 -16.95
C LEU A 113 3.53 -8.65 -17.56
N ASP A 114 3.42 -9.74 -18.31
CA ASP A 114 4.52 -10.15 -19.19
C ASP A 114 4.64 -9.23 -20.42
N ILE A 115 5.71 -9.40 -21.21
CA ILE A 115 5.95 -8.60 -22.42
C ILE A 115 4.90 -8.82 -23.53
N GLU A 116 4.09 -9.88 -23.41
CA GLU A 116 2.93 -10.18 -24.24
C GLU A 116 1.62 -9.57 -23.70
N GLY A 117 1.62 -9.07 -22.46
CA GLY A 117 0.49 -8.43 -21.80
C GLY A 117 -0.38 -9.36 -20.95
N ASN A 118 0.08 -10.58 -20.66
CA ASN A 118 -0.61 -11.50 -19.76
C ASN A 118 -0.30 -11.14 -18.31
N LEU A 119 -1.30 -11.29 -17.44
CA LEU A 119 -1.14 -11.04 -16.01
C LEU A 119 -0.21 -12.08 -15.36
N ILE A 120 0.86 -11.60 -14.72
CA ILE A 120 1.73 -12.42 -13.86
C ILE A 120 1.23 -12.35 -12.42
N ARG A 121 1.07 -11.13 -11.88
CA ARG A 121 0.57 -10.89 -10.51
C ARG A 121 0.04 -9.48 -10.31
N ALA A 122 -0.75 -9.30 -9.27
CA ALA A 122 -1.22 -8.00 -8.77
C ALA A 122 -1.31 -8.05 -7.24
N LYS A 123 -0.71 -7.07 -6.54
CA LYS A 123 -0.68 -6.99 -5.08
C LYS A 123 -0.30 -5.61 -4.56
#